data_AF-A0A1F4QVL9-F1
#
_entry.id   AF-A0A1F4QVL9-F1
#
_cell.length_a   1.000
_cell.length_b   1.000
_cell.length_c   1.000
_cell.angle_alpha   90.00
_cell.angle_beta   90.00
_cell.angle_gamma   90.00
#
_symmetry.space_group_name_H-M   'P 1'
#
loop_
_entity.id
_entity.type
_entity.pdbx_description
1 polymer ?
#
loop_
_entity_poly.entity_id
_entity_poly.type
_entity_poly.pdbx_seq_one_letter_code
_entity_poly.pdbx_strand_id
1 'polypeptide(L)'
;MLSSEAEYRENVCKCKQCAELIKNTESLDRAFYVYGDSNPVTFRRRGGSIVSLEYPTGDAKKAAAYHYLYNKAKEFEDIRTGDLKHLLENLKITYDDIAPHTGDELVAHLLTWKSSLETASQ
;
A
#
# COMPACT_ATOMS: atom_id res chain seq x y z
N MET A 1 10.64 -15.06 4.63
CA MET A 1 9.68 -14.53 5.61
C MET A 1 10.44 -13.48 6.40
N LEU A 2 9.96 -12.23 6.44
CA LEU A 2 10.63 -11.16 7.20
C LEU A 2 10.66 -11.59 8.68
N SER A 3 11.82 -11.48 9.30
CA SER A 3 12.11 -12.12 10.59
C SER A 3 12.13 -11.15 11.77
N SER A 4 12.09 -9.85 11.50
CA SER A 4 12.16 -8.80 12.53
C SER A 4 11.34 -7.56 12.19
N GLU A 5 10.99 -6.78 13.21
CA GLU A 5 10.40 -5.45 13.06
C GLU A 5 11.27 -4.55 12.16
N ALA A 6 12.60 -4.58 12.36
CA ALA A 6 13.53 -3.77 11.59
C ALA A 6 13.49 -4.10 10.10
N GLU A 7 13.52 -5.40 9.75
CA GLU A 7 13.37 -5.85 8.37
C GLU A 7 12.03 -5.42 7.76
N TYR A 8 10.94 -5.54 8.51
CA TYR A 8 9.62 -5.12 8.03
C TYR A 8 9.56 -3.61 7.80
N ARG A 9 10.05 -2.82 8.75
CA ARG A 9 10.02 -1.36 8.64
C ARG A 9 10.91 -0.87 7.50
N GLU A 10 12.03 -1.53 7.25
CA GLU A 10 12.92 -1.12 6.15
C GLU A 10 12.33 -1.44 4.77
N ASN A 11 11.68 -2.60 4.62
CA ASN A 11 11.30 -3.12 3.31
C ASN A 11 9.80 -3.03 2.99
N VAL A 12 8.93 -2.81 3.98
CA VAL A 12 7.46 -2.87 3.79
C VAL A 12 6.78 -1.58 4.16
N CYS A 13 6.83 -1.17 5.44
CA CYS A 13 6.12 0.03 5.86
C CYS A 13 6.67 0.63 7.16
N LYS A 14 6.84 1.96 7.16
CA LYS A 14 7.28 2.76 8.32
C LYS A 14 6.14 3.54 8.99
N CYS A 15 4.88 3.30 8.62
CA CYS A 15 3.75 4.09 9.12
C CYS A 15 3.49 3.83 10.61
N LYS A 16 2.88 4.83 11.27
CA LYS A 16 2.64 4.81 12.72
C LYS A 16 1.82 3.59 13.16
N GLN A 17 0.76 3.28 12.42
CA GLN A 17 -0.10 2.14 12.73
C GLN A 17 0.65 0.81 12.64
N CYS A 18 1.45 0.58 11.61
CA CYS A 18 2.24 -0.66 11.49
C CYS A 18 3.26 -0.77 12.63
N ALA A 19 3.93 0.33 13.00
CA ALA A 19 4.84 0.34 14.13
C ALA A 19 4.14 0.01 15.46
N GLU A 20 2.96 0.58 15.70
CA GLU A 20 2.16 0.29 16.90
C GLU A 20 1.67 -1.16 16.94
N LEU A 21 1.22 -1.71 15.81
CA LEU A 21 0.76 -3.10 15.73
C LEU A 21 1.88 -4.10 16.01
N ILE A 22 3.06 -3.89 15.41
CA ILE A 22 4.22 -4.77 15.62
C ILE A 22 4.69 -4.70 17.08
N LYS A 23 4.77 -3.49 17.65
CA LYS A 23 5.18 -3.31 19.05
C LYS A 23 4.24 -4.00 20.05
N ASN A 24 2.95 -4.06 19.75
CA ASN A 24 1.92 -4.58 20.65
C ASN A 24 1.63 -6.08 20.46
N THR A 25 2.42 -6.80 19.65
CA THR A 25 2.19 -8.22 19.35
C THR A 25 3.48 -9.04 19.40
N GLU A 26 3.34 -10.36 19.60
CA GLU A 26 4.48 -11.27 19.77
C GLU A 26 5.15 -11.65 18.43
N SER A 27 4.46 -11.49 17.30
CA SER A 27 4.96 -11.84 15.98
C SER A 27 4.32 -10.98 14.89
N LEU A 28 5.02 -10.82 13.74
CA LEU A 28 4.51 -10.10 12.58
C LEU A 28 3.21 -10.71 12.05
N ASP A 29 3.10 -12.03 12.02
CA ASP A 29 1.87 -12.72 11.56
C ASP A 29 0.67 -12.34 12.42
N ARG A 30 0.85 -12.25 13.74
CA ARG A 30 -0.22 -11.77 14.64
C ARG A 30 -0.47 -10.27 14.49
N ALA A 31 0.57 -9.47 14.28
CA ALA A 31 0.44 -8.03 14.07
C ALA A 31 -0.48 -7.69 12.88
N PHE A 32 -0.41 -8.49 11.80
CA PHE A 32 -1.09 -8.20 10.54
C PHE A 32 -2.28 -9.09 10.23
N TYR A 33 -2.62 -10.04 11.11
CA TYR A 33 -3.77 -10.94 10.93
C TYR A 33 -5.07 -10.19 10.59
N VAL A 34 -5.34 -9.07 11.26
CA VAL A 34 -6.55 -8.25 11.07
C VAL A 34 -6.71 -7.74 9.63
N TYR A 35 -5.63 -7.56 8.87
CA TYR A 35 -5.72 -7.09 7.47
C TYR A 35 -6.23 -8.18 6.53
N GLY A 36 -6.07 -9.45 6.89
CA GLY A 36 -6.54 -10.60 6.10
C GLY A 36 -7.87 -11.18 6.58
N ASP A 37 -8.47 -10.57 7.61
CA ASP A 37 -9.68 -11.09 8.24
C ASP A 37 -10.92 -10.85 7.38
N SER A 38 -11.72 -11.90 7.16
CA SER A 38 -12.88 -11.88 6.27
C SER A 38 -14.08 -12.66 6.81
N ASN A 39 -15.25 -12.27 6.34
CA ASN A 39 -16.51 -12.97 6.55
C ASN A 39 -17.04 -13.51 5.21
N PRO A 40 -17.33 -14.82 5.10
CA PRO A 40 -17.97 -15.37 3.91
C PRO A 40 -19.43 -14.91 3.84
N VAL A 41 -19.84 -14.47 2.65
CA VAL A 41 -21.24 -14.21 2.31
C VAL A 41 -21.63 -15.18 1.22
N THR A 42 -22.54 -16.09 1.57
CA THR A 42 -23.06 -17.10 0.66
C THR A 42 -24.43 -16.70 0.14
N PHE A 43 -24.62 -16.76 -1.18
CA PHE A 43 -25.92 -16.50 -1.81
C PHE A 43 -26.18 -17.45 -2.98
N ARG A 44 -27.46 -17.68 -3.25
CA ARG A 44 -27.90 -18.55 -4.35
C ARG A 44 -28.19 -17.71 -5.58
N ARG A 45 -27.56 -18.05 -6.71
CA ARG A 45 -27.85 -17.42 -8.00
C ARG A 45 -29.18 -17.92 -8.56
N ARG A 46 -29.75 -17.16 -9.51
CA ARG A 46 -31.03 -17.47 -10.16
C ARG A 46 -31.07 -18.85 -10.85
N GLY A 47 -29.91 -19.39 -11.25
CA GLY A 47 -29.75 -20.74 -11.81
C GLY A 47 -29.54 -21.86 -10.79
N GLY A 48 -29.69 -21.57 -9.49
CA GLY A 48 -29.62 -22.57 -8.42
C GLY A 48 -28.22 -22.82 -7.84
N SER A 49 -27.15 -22.33 -8.48
CA SER A 49 -25.79 -22.43 -7.97
C SER A 49 -25.57 -21.58 -6.72
N ILE A 50 -24.77 -22.11 -5.79
CA ILE A 50 -24.37 -21.42 -4.56
C ILE A 50 -23.01 -20.77 -4.81
N VAL A 51 -22.89 -19.48 -4.49
CA VAL A 51 -21.62 -18.74 -4.55
C VAL A 51 -21.31 -18.23 -3.15
N SER A 52 -20.05 -18.40 -2.75
CA SER A 52 -19.49 -17.77 -1.55
C SER A 52 -18.49 -16.70 -1.95
N LEU A 53 -18.59 -15.52 -1.36
CA LEU A 53 -17.64 -14.43 -1.52
C LEU A 53 -17.08 -14.06 -0.14
N GLU A 54 -15.77 -13.92 -0.05
CA GLU A 54 -15.10 -13.41 1.16
C GLU A 54 -15.12 -11.89 1.15
N TYR A 55 -15.71 -11.28 2.19
CA TYR A 55 -15.69 -9.83 2.37
C TYR A 55 -14.88 -9.47 3.61
N PRO A 56 -14.00 -8.45 3.55
CA PRO A 56 -13.22 -8.06 4.71
C PRO A 56 -14.12 -7.64 5.86
N THR A 57 -13.72 -8.00 7.08
CA THR A 57 -14.44 -7.60 8.30
C THR A 57 -14.42 -6.08 8.47
N GLY A 58 -15.29 -5.54 9.34
CA GLY A 58 -15.32 -4.11 9.63
C GLY A 58 -13.98 -3.59 10.13
N ASP A 59 -13.28 -4.39 10.93
CA ASP A 59 -11.97 -4.05 11.49
C ASP A 59 -10.86 -4.18 10.44
N ALA A 60 -10.91 -5.19 9.57
CA ALA A 60 -10.01 -5.28 8.41
C ALA A 60 -10.12 -4.05 7.50
N LYS A 61 -11.36 -3.61 7.20
CA LYS A 61 -11.61 -2.38 6.42
C LYS A 61 -11.04 -1.14 7.09
N LYS A 62 -11.26 -0.97 8.40
CA LYS A 62 -10.71 0.16 9.16
C LYS A 62 -9.19 0.13 9.19
N ALA A 63 -8.59 -1.04 9.41
CA ALA A 63 -7.15 -1.20 9.43
C ALA A 63 -6.51 -0.80 8.09
N ALA A 64 -7.09 -1.25 6.98
CA ALA A 64 -6.66 -0.85 5.64
C ALA A 64 -6.84 0.66 5.38
N ALA A 65 -7.98 1.23 5.80
CA ALA A 65 -8.25 2.66 5.64
C ALA A 65 -7.26 3.54 6.43
N TYR A 66 -6.98 3.20 7.69
CA TYR A 66 -6.00 3.94 8.48
C TYR A 66 -4.60 3.82 7.89
N HIS A 67 -4.20 2.63 7.42
CA HIS A 67 -2.91 2.42 6.79
C HIS A 67 -2.75 3.32 5.56
N TYR A 68 -3.78 3.34 4.69
CA TYR A 68 -3.83 4.24 3.54
C TYR A 68 -3.70 5.71 3.95
N LEU A 69 -4.47 6.17 4.94
CA LEU A 69 -4.44 7.58 5.37
C LEU A 69 -3.09 7.98 5.97
N TYR A 70 -2.44 7.12 6.75
CA TYR A 70 -1.12 7.40 7.30
C TYR A 70 -0.04 7.50 6.22
N ASN A 71 -0.06 6.59 5.24
CA ASN A 71 0.86 6.69 4.11
C ASN A 71 0.57 7.92 3.27
N LYS A 72 -0.71 8.27 3.06
CA LYS A 72 -1.08 9.45 2.29
C LYS A 72 -0.65 10.75 2.96
N ALA A 73 -0.79 10.83 4.28
CA ALA A 73 -0.28 11.96 5.06
C ALA A 73 1.24 12.09 4.94
N LYS A 74 1.97 10.96 4.96
CA LYS A 74 3.42 10.95 4.74
C LYS A 74 3.78 11.43 3.34
N GLU A 75 3.10 10.96 2.29
CA GLU A 75 3.33 11.42 0.91
C GLU A 75 3.18 12.94 0.78
N PHE A 76 2.14 13.52 1.38
CA PHE A 76 1.96 14.97 1.35
C PHE A 76 3.06 15.72 2.11
N GLU A 77 3.52 15.18 3.23
CA GLU A 77 4.63 15.75 3.98
C GLU A 77 5.96 15.68 3.21
N ASP A 78 6.22 14.56 2.55
CA ASP A 78 7.38 14.35 1.68
C ASP A 78 7.36 15.36 0.52
N ILE A 79 6.19 15.62 -0.09
CA ILE A 79 6.04 16.66 -1.13
C ILE A 79 6.22 18.08 -0.54
N ARG A 80 5.70 18.34 0.65
CA ARG A 80 5.74 19.67 1.28
C ARG A 80 7.17 20.07 1.69
N THR A 81 7.97 19.09 2.09
CA THR A 81 9.33 19.31 2.63
C THR A 81 10.43 18.99 1.62
N GLY A 82 10.15 18.14 0.64
CA GLY A 82 11.06 17.75 -0.41
C GLY A 82 11.21 18.83 -1.47
N ASP A 83 12.23 18.65 -2.32
CA ASP A 83 12.39 19.44 -3.53
C ASP A 83 11.85 18.69 -4.75
N LEU A 84 11.59 19.44 -5.82
CA LEU A 84 11.09 18.89 -7.07
C LEU A 84 12.02 17.81 -7.64
N LYS A 85 13.34 17.98 -7.51
CA LYS A 85 14.32 17.05 -8.06
C LYS A 85 14.16 15.67 -7.42
N HIS A 86 14.00 15.62 -6.10
CA HIS A 86 13.78 14.39 -5.36
C HIS A 86 12.47 13.70 -5.77
N LEU A 87 11.39 14.47 -5.99
CA LEU A 87 10.14 13.92 -6.49
C LEU A 87 10.30 13.28 -7.89
N LEU A 88 11.00 13.96 -8.81
CA LEU A 88 11.25 13.46 -10.16
C LEU A 88 12.12 12.19 -10.16
N GLU A 89 13.12 12.13 -9.28
CA GLU A 89 13.94 10.93 -9.06
C GLU A 89 13.10 9.77 -8.51
N ASN A 90 12.26 10.03 -7.50
CA ASN A 90 11.39 9.02 -6.91
C ASN A 90 10.39 8.43 -7.91
N LEU A 91 9.80 9.26 -8.79
CA LEU A 91 8.91 8.78 -9.86
C LEU A 91 9.63 7.80 -10.80
N LYS A 92 10.90 8.09 -11.12
CA LYS A 92 11.71 7.22 -11.98
C LYS A 92 12.10 5.93 -11.26
N ILE A 93 12.61 6.01 -10.03
CA ILE A 93 13.00 4.83 -9.24
C ILE A 93 11.79 3.90 -9.08
N THR A 94 10.63 4.46 -8.72
CA THR A 94 9.40 3.68 -8.55
C THR A 94 8.98 2.99 -9.85
N TYR A 95 9.12 3.65 -11.00
CA TYR A 95 8.86 3.03 -12.30
C TYR A 95 9.84 1.88 -12.57
N ASP A 96 11.14 2.14 -12.41
CA ASP A 96 12.20 1.15 -12.69
C ASP A 96 12.08 -0.09 -11.78
N ASP A 97 11.62 0.10 -10.53
CA ASP A 97 11.42 -0.98 -9.56
C ASP A 97 10.16 -1.82 -9.85
N ILE A 98 9.05 -1.21 -10.27
CA ILE A 98 7.75 -1.89 -10.37
C ILE A 98 7.49 -2.43 -11.79
N ALA A 99 7.89 -1.70 -12.83
CA ALA A 99 7.65 -2.09 -14.23
C ALA A 99 8.06 -3.53 -14.56
N PRO A 100 9.23 -4.05 -14.09
CA PRO A 100 9.63 -5.44 -14.36
C PRO A 100 8.68 -6.49 -13.79
N HIS A 101 7.86 -6.13 -12.80
CA HIS A 101 6.98 -7.06 -12.09
C HIS A 101 5.53 -6.97 -12.54
N THR A 102 5.07 -5.81 -13.02
CA THR A 102 3.67 -5.56 -13.34
C THR A 102 3.39 -5.26 -14.81
N GLY A 103 4.43 -4.97 -15.60
CA GLY A 103 4.29 -4.47 -16.97
C GLY A 103 4.21 -2.94 -17.02
N ASP A 104 4.72 -2.37 -18.12
CA ASP A 104 4.80 -0.92 -18.34
C ASP A 104 3.43 -0.25 -18.38
N GLU A 105 2.42 -0.94 -18.90
CA GLU A 105 1.07 -0.41 -19.08
C GLU A 105 0.41 0.01 -17.75
N LEU A 106 0.83 -0.59 -16.63
CA LEU A 106 0.28 -0.26 -15.31
C LEU A 106 1.02 0.90 -14.63
N VAL A 107 2.27 1.20 -15.02
CA VAL A 107 3.13 2.18 -14.32
C VAL A 107 3.68 3.30 -15.20
N ALA A 108 3.46 3.28 -16.52
CA ALA A 108 3.92 4.31 -17.47
C ALA A 108 3.42 5.74 -17.13
N HIS A 109 2.32 5.84 -16.38
CA HIS A 109 1.83 7.12 -15.88
C HIS A 109 2.90 7.85 -15.05
N LEU A 110 3.76 7.15 -14.30
CA LEU A 110 4.84 7.75 -13.50
C LEU A 110 5.83 8.56 -14.35
N LEU A 111 6.22 8.03 -15.52
CA LEU A 111 7.09 8.74 -16.48
C LEU A 111 6.37 9.94 -17.12
N THR A 112 5.07 9.80 -17.37
CA THR A 112 4.24 10.89 -17.91
C THR A 112 4.17 12.06 -16.93
N TRP A 113 3.96 11.77 -15.63
CA TRP A 113 3.98 12.76 -14.56
C TRP A 113 5.35 13.44 -14.43
N LYS A 114 6.43 12.66 -14.45
CA LYS A 114 7.81 13.18 -14.39
C LYS A 114 8.06 14.21 -15.50
N SER A 115 7.78 13.86 -16.76
CA SER A 115 7.94 14.75 -17.91
C SER A 115 7.07 16.02 -17.81
N SER A 116 5.82 15.86 -17.37
CA SER A 116 4.89 16.99 -17.21
C SER A 116 5.36 17.98 -16.14
N LEU A 117 5.87 17.47 -15.00
CA LEU A 117 6.39 18.28 -13.91
C LEU A 117 7.71 18.97 -14.28
N GLU A 118 8.59 18.30 -15.02
CA GLU A 118 9.82 18.90 -15.57
C GLU A 118 9.51 20.08 -16.49
N THR A 119 8.49 19.92 -17.35
CA THR A 119 8.07 20.97 -18.29
C THR A 119 7.42 22.16 -17.57
N ALA A 120 6.57 21.91 -16.57
CA ALA A 120 5.88 22.96 -15.83
C ALA A 120 6.80 23.81 -14.94
N SER A 121 8.05 23.38 -14.75
CA SER A 121 9.04 24.03 -13.86
C SER A 121 10.10 24.84 -14.61
N GLN A 122 9.98 24.94 -15.94
CA GLN A 122 10.77 25.80 -16.82
C GLN A 122 10.04 27.14 -17.05
#